data_AF-E5ADL9-F1
#
_entry.id   AF-E5ADL9-F1
#
_cell.length_a   1.000
_cell.length_b   1.000
_cell.length_c   1.000
_cell.angle_alpha   90.00
_cell.angle_beta   90.00
_cell.angle_gamma   90.00
#
_symmetry.space_group_name_H-M   'P 1'
#
loop_
_entity.id
_entity.type
_entity.pdbx_description
1 polymer ?
#
loop_
_entity_poly.entity_id
_entity_poly.type
_entity_poly.pdbx_seq_one_letter_code
_entity_poly.pdbx_strand_id
1 'polypeptide(L)'
;MTIFLSYHEIHRQQIPCANLAPSLLADIDTLLDDQSLAAAQSVIAAEIRSAGIDTSELHPALIPAAKYTPTFSDFVEREHARLDDDPSSKMSGIDLKRYEDLDAPDNTTPTTDQDRPELLEQWNKALKQAYTSSEYVQGRLTQLGLLEKFGKNAWLVGNSQLEDVLKGIEAELAQVREWQEQVEAYRRSQQEAVLGEIKTLEETWKKGVGRVLETEVAAEALKQQILDKRRAGAV
;
A
#
# COMPACT_ATOMS: atom_id res chain seq x y z
N MET A 1 -9.54 -17.72 -14.41
CA MET A 1 -10.51 -16.77 -15.00
C MET A 1 -11.65 -16.54 -14.01
N THR A 2 -11.33 -15.97 -12.84
CA THR A 2 -12.29 -15.84 -11.72
C THR A 2 -12.03 -14.60 -10.85
N ILE A 3 -10.95 -13.84 -11.10
CA ILE A 3 -10.60 -12.66 -10.32
C ILE A 3 -11.25 -11.38 -10.90
N PHE A 4 -11.60 -11.37 -12.18
CA PHE A 4 -12.18 -10.19 -12.85
C PHE A 4 -13.67 -9.95 -12.56
N LEU A 5 -14.39 -10.93 -12.01
CA LEU A 5 -15.81 -10.77 -11.68
C LEU A 5 -16.04 -10.10 -10.31
N SER A 6 -15.00 -9.97 -9.48
CA SER A 6 -15.16 -9.33 -8.16
C SER A 6 -15.12 -7.80 -8.21
N TYR A 7 -14.62 -7.19 -9.30
CA TYR A 7 -14.54 -5.73 -9.41
C TYR A 7 -15.88 -5.10 -9.83
N HIS A 8 -16.76 -5.87 -10.47
CA HIS A 8 -18.05 -5.34 -10.96
C HIS A 8 -19.18 -5.45 -9.95
N GLU A 9 -19.08 -6.37 -8.97
CA GLU A 9 -20.09 -6.55 -7.92
C GLU A 9 -19.96 -5.52 -6.76
N ILE A 10 -18.80 -4.87 -6.62
CA ILE A 10 -18.56 -3.87 -5.55
C ILE A 10 -19.27 -2.54 -5.86
N HIS A 11 -19.66 -2.28 -7.10
CA HIS A 11 -20.41 -1.08 -7.47
C HIS A 11 -21.91 -1.12 -7.15
N ARG A 12 -22.42 -2.19 -6.52
CA ARG A 12 -23.85 -2.35 -6.21
C ARG A 12 -24.19 -2.39 -4.71
N GLN A 13 -23.27 -1.99 -3.85
CA GLN A 13 -23.65 -1.44 -2.53
C GLN A 13 -23.55 0.07 -2.61
N GLN A 14 -24.60 0.65 -3.21
CA GLN A 14 -24.97 2.03 -2.95
C GLN A 14 -25.34 2.10 -1.46
N ILE A 15 -24.32 2.24 -0.60
CA ILE A 15 -24.54 2.64 0.79
C ILE A 15 -25.29 3.98 0.68
N PRO A 16 -26.46 4.12 1.30
CA PRO A 16 -27.18 5.39 1.33
C PRO A 16 -26.45 6.32 2.31
N CYS A 17 -25.23 6.75 1.98
CA CYS A 17 -24.51 7.80 2.69
C CYS A 17 -24.97 9.20 2.25
N ALA A 18 -25.91 9.31 1.30
CA ALA A 18 -26.39 10.58 0.77
C ALA A 18 -27.08 11.49 1.80
N ASN A 19 -27.37 11.03 3.02
CA ASN A 19 -28.04 11.83 4.06
C ASN A 19 -27.19 12.15 5.29
N LEU A 20 -25.92 11.74 5.34
CA LEU A 20 -25.00 12.08 6.42
C LEU A 20 -23.62 12.38 5.79
N ALA A 21 -23.54 13.45 5.00
CA ALA A 21 -22.24 14.05 4.78
C ALA A 21 -21.77 14.57 6.15
N PRO A 22 -20.66 14.06 6.72
CA PRO A 22 -20.06 14.73 7.88
C PRO A 22 -19.83 16.18 7.47
N SER A 23 -20.31 17.10 8.31
CA SER A 23 -20.53 18.52 8.05
C SER A 23 -19.25 19.35 7.90
N LEU A 24 -18.17 18.77 7.40
CA LEU A 24 -16.87 19.41 7.20
C LEU A 24 -16.66 19.62 5.70
N LEU A 25 -16.72 20.89 5.28
CA LEU A 25 -16.64 21.32 3.89
C LEU A 25 -15.19 21.72 3.60
N ALA A 26 -14.31 20.73 3.45
CA ALA A 26 -12.85 20.94 3.37
C ALA A 26 -12.37 21.98 2.33
N ASP A 27 -13.10 22.26 1.24
CA ASP A 27 -12.72 23.28 0.26
C ASP A 27 -13.15 24.71 0.66
N ILE A 28 -14.10 24.83 1.58
CA ILE A 28 -14.70 26.10 2.03
C ILE A 28 -14.24 26.48 3.43
N ASP A 29 -14.13 25.49 4.32
CA ASP A 29 -13.79 25.71 5.71
C ASP A 29 -12.42 26.35 5.83
N THR A 30 -12.30 27.28 6.78
CA THR A 30 -11.01 27.90 7.07
C THR A 30 -10.01 26.83 7.48
N LEU A 31 -8.78 26.93 6.97
CA LEU A 31 -7.68 26.06 7.40
C LEU A 31 -7.56 26.11 8.93
N LEU A 32 -7.61 24.94 9.57
CA LEU A 32 -7.42 24.84 11.01
C LEU A 32 -5.97 25.22 11.34
N ASP A 33 -5.81 26.05 12.35
CA ASP A 33 -4.51 26.36 12.94
C ASP A 33 -4.03 25.20 13.83
N ASP A 34 -2.71 25.12 14.03
CA ASP A 34 -2.08 24.05 14.80
C ASP A 34 -2.64 23.96 16.24
N GLN A 35 -3.03 25.10 16.83
CA GLN A 35 -3.61 25.13 18.17
C GLN A 35 -5.00 24.50 18.20
N SER A 36 -5.87 24.79 17.22
CA SER A 36 -7.18 24.13 17.13
C SER A 36 -7.07 22.65 16.82
N LEU A 37 -6.08 22.25 16.00
CA LEU A 37 -5.78 20.83 15.75
C LEU A 37 -5.37 20.12 17.04
N ALA A 38 -4.44 20.69 17.80
CA ALA A 38 -4.00 20.13 19.08
C ALA A 38 -5.15 20.05 20.10
N ALA A 39 -6.01 21.08 20.15
CA ALA A 39 -7.19 21.08 21.00
C ALA A 39 -8.17 19.96 20.60
N ALA A 40 -8.49 19.83 19.31
CA ALA A 40 -9.36 18.77 18.80
C ALA A 40 -8.79 17.38 19.10
N GLN A 41 -7.50 17.16 18.86
CA GLN A 41 -6.80 15.92 19.20
C GLN A 41 -6.88 15.61 20.69
N SER A 42 -6.74 16.61 21.56
CA SER A 42 -6.83 16.43 23.01
C SER A 42 -8.23 15.97 23.47
N VAL A 43 -9.29 16.51 22.86
CA VAL A 43 -10.67 16.12 23.12
C VAL A 43 -10.93 14.71 22.61
N ILE A 44 -10.49 14.38 21.39
CA ILE A 44 -10.58 13.03 20.84
C ILE A 44 -9.88 12.02 21.77
N ALA A 45 -8.67 12.33 22.24
CA ALA A 45 -7.94 11.46 23.16
C ALA A 45 -8.61 11.35 24.54
N ALA A 46 -9.32 12.38 25.01
CA ALA A 46 -10.13 12.30 26.22
C ALA A 46 -11.35 11.41 26.03
N GLU A 47 -12.04 11.49 24.89
CA GLU A 47 -13.21 10.67 24.59
C GLU A 47 -12.85 9.20 24.34
N ILE A 48 -11.72 8.92 23.69
CA ILE A 48 -11.23 7.55 23.55
C ILE A 48 -10.96 6.94 24.94
N ARG A 49 -10.35 7.71 25.85
CA ARG A 49 -10.13 7.28 27.24
C ARG A 49 -11.43 7.10 28.01
N SER A 50 -12.41 7.99 27.85
CA SER A 50 -13.71 7.92 28.53
C SER A 50 -14.52 6.71 28.06
N ALA A 51 -14.44 6.39 26.76
CA ALA A 51 -15.11 5.24 26.14
C ALA A 51 -14.44 3.90 26.50
N GLY A 52 -13.30 3.90 27.19
CA GLY A 52 -12.56 2.69 27.56
C GLY A 52 -12.00 1.94 26.35
N ILE A 53 -11.82 2.62 25.22
CA ILE A 53 -11.23 2.04 24.01
C ILE A 53 -9.71 2.00 24.19
N ASP A 54 -9.14 0.81 24.15
CA ASP A 54 -7.69 0.64 24.13
C ASP A 54 -7.15 0.93 22.74
N THR A 55 -6.45 2.06 22.58
CA THR A 55 -5.82 2.44 21.30
C THR A 55 -4.61 1.59 20.94
N SER A 56 -4.12 0.75 21.86
CA SER A 56 -3.05 -0.21 21.57
C SER A 56 -3.58 -1.46 20.85
N GLU A 57 -4.87 -1.76 20.97
CA GLU A 57 -5.50 -2.84 20.24
C GLU A 57 -5.83 -2.41 18.80
N LEU A 58 -5.40 -3.23 17.83
CA LEU A 58 -5.73 -3.01 16.42
C LEU A 58 -7.23 -3.15 16.20
N HIS A 59 -7.80 -2.22 15.44
CA HIS A 59 -9.22 -2.22 15.07
C HIS A 59 -9.63 -3.59 14.48
N PRO A 60 -10.82 -4.14 14.81
CA PRO A 60 -11.27 -5.45 14.36
C PRO A 60 -11.20 -5.70 12.84
N ALA A 61 -11.41 -4.67 12.03
CA ALA A 61 -11.29 -4.75 10.57
C ALA A 61 -9.84 -4.94 10.06
N LEU A 62 -8.84 -4.58 10.88
CA LEU A 62 -7.41 -4.74 10.57
C LEU A 62 -6.84 -6.04 11.15
N ILE A 63 -7.59 -6.73 12.01
CA ILE A 63 -7.17 -8.00 12.63
C ILE A 63 -6.75 -9.05 11.61
N PRO A 64 -7.44 -9.26 10.46
CA PRO A 64 -7.00 -10.26 9.47
C PRO A 64 -5.62 -9.94 8.87
N ALA A 65 -5.30 -8.66 8.67
CA ALA A 65 -4.00 -8.24 8.15
C ALA A 65 -2.90 -8.25 9.23
N ALA A 66 -3.26 -7.92 10.47
CA ALA A 66 -2.32 -7.86 11.59
C ALA A 66 -2.00 -9.23 12.21
N LYS A 67 -2.88 -10.23 12.06
CA LYS A 67 -2.66 -11.62 12.49
C LYS A 67 -2.17 -12.54 11.37
N TYR A 68 -1.81 -11.98 10.22
CA TYR A 68 -1.27 -12.77 9.14
C TYR A 68 0.08 -13.37 9.58
N THR A 69 0.07 -14.66 9.87
CA THR A 69 1.26 -15.48 9.96
C THR A 69 1.34 -16.23 8.64
N PRO A 70 2.40 -16.04 7.85
CA PRO A 70 2.53 -16.76 6.59
C PRO A 70 2.62 -18.26 6.91
N THR A 71 1.60 -19.01 6.51
CA THR A 71 1.62 -20.47 6.56
C THR A 71 2.38 -20.95 5.34
N PHE A 72 3.50 -21.64 5.56
CA PHE A 72 4.25 -22.23 4.46
C PHE A 72 3.88 -23.71 4.34
N SER A 73 4.32 -24.36 3.26
CA SER A 73 4.21 -25.82 3.19
C SER A 73 5.17 -26.45 4.20
N ASP A 74 4.85 -27.65 4.69
CA ASP A 74 5.68 -28.43 5.62
C ASP A 74 7.16 -28.48 5.22
N PHE A 75 7.46 -28.50 3.92
CA PHE A 75 8.83 -28.54 3.41
C PHE A 75 9.57 -27.23 3.69
N VAL A 76 8.93 -26.09 3.45
CA VAL A 76 9.52 -24.76 3.68
C VAL A 76 9.67 -24.48 5.16
N GLU A 77 8.69 -24.87 5.98
CA GLU A 77 8.78 -24.72 7.44
C GLU A 77 9.94 -25.53 8.03
N ARG A 78 10.16 -26.76 7.54
CA ARG A 78 11.33 -27.57 7.94
C ARG A 78 12.65 -26.93 7.51
N GLU A 79 12.73 -26.35 6.32
CA GLU A 79 13.94 -25.65 5.89
C GLU A 79 14.20 -24.38 6.70
N HIS A 80 13.17 -23.62 7.05
CA HIS A 80 13.31 -22.50 7.98
C HIS A 80 13.85 -22.96 9.34
N ALA A 81 13.25 -24.00 9.93
CA ALA A 81 13.73 -24.56 11.20
C ALA A 81 15.19 -25.04 11.10
N ARG A 82 15.56 -25.71 10.00
CA ARG A 82 16.93 -26.17 9.74
C ARG A 82 17.93 -25.00 9.65
N LEU A 83 17.54 -23.88 9.02
CA LEU A 83 18.37 -22.68 8.89
C LEU A 83 18.47 -21.88 10.20
N ASP A 84 17.42 -21.91 11.03
CA ASP A 84 17.39 -21.28 12.34
C ASP A 84 18.30 -22.03 13.34
N ASP A 85 18.27 -23.37 13.30
CA ASP A 85 19.11 -24.23 14.13
C ASP A 85 20.60 -24.13 13.76
N ASP A 86 20.92 -24.02 12.47
CA ASP A 86 22.29 -23.82 11.98
C ASP A 86 22.34 -22.79 10.85
N PRO A 87 22.63 -21.50 11.17
CA PRO A 87 22.76 -20.44 10.17
C PRO A 87 23.92 -20.63 9.19
N SER A 88 24.89 -21.51 9.48
CA SER A 88 26.01 -21.86 8.60
C SER A 88 25.63 -22.91 7.55
N SER A 89 24.51 -23.59 7.76
CA SER A 89 23.93 -24.58 6.84
C SER A 89 23.18 -23.98 5.65
N LYS A 90 23.28 -22.65 5.48
CA LYS A 90 22.87 -21.96 4.26
C LYS A 90 23.58 -22.64 3.09
N MET A 91 22.81 -23.05 2.08
CA MET A 91 23.41 -23.61 0.87
C MET A 91 24.47 -22.64 0.37
N SER A 92 25.72 -23.11 0.24
CA SER A 92 26.71 -22.33 -0.51
C SER A 92 26.16 -22.11 -1.91
N GLY A 93 26.58 -21.02 -2.56
CA GLY A 93 26.26 -20.80 -3.97
C GLY A 93 26.56 -22.04 -4.84
N ILE A 94 26.00 -22.07 -6.05
CA ILE A 94 26.19 -23.17 -7.01
C ILE A 94 27.69 -23.53 -7.07
N ASP A 95 28.01 -24.80 -6.79
CA ASP A 95 29.38 -25.27 -6.82
C ASP A 95 29.92 -25.26 -8.25
N LEU A 96 30.78 -24.28 -8.54
CA LEU A 96 31.39 -24.10 -9.86
C LEU A 96 32.65 -24.94 -10.05
N LYS A 97 33.18 -25.59 -9.00
CA LYS A 97 34.39 -26.44 -9.09
C LYS A 97 34.22 -27.59 -10.08
N ARG A 98 32.98 -28.01 -10.32
CA ARG A 98 32.62 -29.00 -11.34
C ARG A 98 33.02 -28.57 -12.76
N TYR A 99 33.14 -27.26 -13.00
CA TYR A 99 33.41 -26.66 -14.31
C TYR A 99 34.76 -25.95 -14.38
N GLU A 100 35.57 -26.04 -13.31
CA GLU A 100 36.96 -25.57 -13.30
C GLU A 100 37.85 -26.52 -14.10
N ASP A 101 39.04 -26.06 -14.47
CA ASP A 101 40.01 -26.84 -15.24
C ASP A 101 40.35 -28.16 -14.52
N LEU A 102 40.36 -29.26 -15.28
CA LEU A 102 40.65 -30.58 -14.74
C LEU A 102 42.16 -30.81 -14.74
N ASP A 103 42.74 -31.02 -13.56
CA ASP A 103 44.12 -31.47 -13.44
C ASP A 103 44.23 -32.96 -13.78
N ALA A 104 45.13 -33.29 -14.69
CA ALA A 104 45.44 -34.68 -15.02
C ALA A 104 46.18 -35.33 -13.84
N PRO A 105 45.74 -36.52 -13.35
CA PRO A 105 46.51 -37.27 -12.37
C PRO A 105 47.89 -37.70 -12.92
N ASP A 106 48.77 -38.17 -12.05
CA ASP A 106 50.12 -38.59 -12.43
C ASP A 106 50.11 -39.67 -13.54
N ASN A 107 51.10 -39.61 -14.43
CA ASN A 107 51.27 -40.57 -15.53
C ASN A 107 51.39 -42.00 -15.02
N THR A 108 50.72 -42.93 -15.71
CA THR A 108 50.73 -44.36 -15.41
C THR A 108 51.69 -45.13 -16.33
N THR A 109 52.20 -46.25 -15.83
CA THR A 109 52.90 -47.29 -16.60
C THR A 109 52.02 -48.55 -16.68
N PRO A 110 52.29 -49.50 -17.58
CA PRO A 110 51.40 -50.64 -17.83
C PRO A 110 51.08 -51.56 -16.62
N THR A 111 51.85 -51.49 -15.54
CA THR A 111 51.63 -52.27 -14.30
C THR A 111 51.12 -51.42 -13.12
N THR A 112 50.93 -50.12 -13.34
CA THR A 112 50.59 -49.17 -12.26
C THR A 112 49.26 -49.49 -11.60
N ASP A 113 48.33 -50.13 -12.31
CA ASP A 113 47.01 -50.51 -11.80
C ASP A 113 47.09 -51.60 -10.71
N GLN A 114 48.08 -52.49 -10.78
CA GLN A 114 48.31 -53.51 -9.76
C GLN A 114 49.07 -52.95 -8.54
N ASP A 115 49.98 -52.00 -8.79
CA ASP A 115 50.87 -51.44 -7.76
C ASP A 115 50.21 -50.29 -6.97
N ARG A 116 49.29 -49.53 -7.58
CA ARG A 116 48.67 -48.33 -7.01
C ARG A 116 47.18 -48.19 -7.40
N PRO A 117 46.26 -48.93 -6.76
CA PRO A 117 44.83 -48.90 -7.10
C PRO A 117 44.17 -47.53 -6.88
N GLU A 118 44.67 -46.72 -5.96
CA GLU A 118 44.16 -45.36 -5.70
C GLU A 118 44.36 -44.42 -6.89
N LEU A 119 45.43 -44.60 -7.66
CA LEU A 119 45.71 -43.79 -8.85
C LEU A 119 44.73 -44.13 -9.98
N LEU A 120 44.36 -45.41 -10.12
CA LEU A 120 43.32 -45.84 -11.07
C LEU A 120 41.96 -45.22 -10.74
N GLU A 121 41.61 -45.10 -9.45
CA GLU A 121 40.38 -44.42 -9.03
C GLU A 121 40.40 -42.92 -9.37
N GLN A 122 41.54 -42.24 -9.16
CA GLN A 122 41.72 -40.83 -9.53
C GLN A 122 41.57 -40.61 -11.04
N TRP A 123 42.15 -41.48 -11.87
CA TRP A 123 41.98 -41.44 -13.33
C TRP A 123 40.53 -41.69 -13.76
N ASN A 124 39.84 -42.66 -13.15
CA ASN A 124 38.43 -42.91 -13.44
C ASN A 124 37.55 -41.71 -13.08
N LYS A 125 37.84 -41.03 -11.96
CA LYS A 125 37.13 -39.83 -11.54
C LYS A 125 37.39 -38.66 -12.51
N ALA A 126 38.65 -38.40 -12.85
CA ALA A 126 39.04 -37.36 -13.79
C ALA A 126 38.41 -37.59 -15.18
N LEU A 127 38.40 -38.84 -15.67
CA LEU A 127 37.80 -39.20 -16.95
C LEU A 127 36.28 -38.98 -16.96
N LYS A 128 35.57 -39.40 -15.91
CA LYS A 128 34.11 -39.14 -15.77
C LYS A 128 33.80 -37.64 -15.75
N GLN A 129 34.62 -36.86 -15.05
CA GLN A 129 34.49 -35.40 -15.02
C GLN A 129 34.75 -34.79 -16.39
N ALA A 130 35.78 -35.24 -17.12
CA ALA A 130 36.12 -34.78 -18.46
C ALA A 130 35.02 -35.09 -19.49
N TYR A 131 34.43 -36.29 -19.45
CA TYR A 131 33.27 -36.61 -20.28
C TYR A 131 32.07 -35.71 -19.95
N THR A 132 31.80 -35.50 -18.66
CA THR A 132 30.69 -34.65 -18.23
C THR A 132 30.87 -33.19 -18.68
N SER A 133 32.10 -32.65 -18.58
CA SER A 133 32.40 -31.28 -19.03
C SER A 133 32.34 -31.16 -20.55
N SER A 134 32.82 -32.18 -21.29
CA SER A 134 32.75 -32.23 -22.75
C SER A 134 31.29 -32.21 -23.25
N GLU A 135 30.43 -33.07 -22.71
CA GLU A 135 29.01 -33.09 -23.05
C GLU A 135 28.30 -31.76 -22.70
N TYR A 136 28.65 -31.16 -21.56
CA TYR A 136 28.12 -29.84 -21.19
C TYR A 136 28.51 -28.74 -22.20
N VAL A 137 29.78 -28.68 -22.59
CA VAL A 137 30.26 -27.71 -23.59
C VAL A 137 29.58 -27.94 -24.94
N GLN A 138 29.39 -29.19 -25.35
CA GLN A 138 28.66 -29.53 -26.57
C GLN A 138 27.19 -29.09 -26.51
N GLY A 139 26.51 -29.33 -25.38
CA GLY A 139 25.17 -28.84 -25.14
C GLY A 139 25.09 -27.31 -25.15
N ARG A 140 26.06 -26.64 -24.55
CA ARG A 140 26.16 -25.17 -24.54
C ARG A 140 26.38 -24.59 -25.94
N LEU A 141 27.18 -25.24 -26.79
CA LEU A 141 27.35 -24.83 -28.18
C LEU A 141 26.01 -24.87 -28.95
N THR A 142 25.20 -25.90 -28.71
CA THR A 142 23.87 -26.02 -29.31
C THR A 142 22.94 -24.93 -28.79
N GLN A 143 22.93 -24.66 -27.49
CA GLN A 143 22.14 -23.59 -26.88
C GLN A 143 22.54 -22.20 -27.39
N LEU A 144 23.85 -21.93 -27.52
CA LEU A 144 24.35 -20.68 -28.10
C LEU A 144 23.96 -20.55 -29.58
N GLY A 145 23.97 -21.65 -30.34
CA GLY A 145 23.46 -21.64 -31.72
C GLY A 145 21.96 -21.34 -31.82
N LEU A 146 21.15 -21.80 -30.84
CA LEU A 146 19.74 -21.40 -30.76
C LEU A 146 19.58 -19.94 -30.34
N LEU A 147 20.40 -19.46 -29.40
CA LEU A 147 20.40 -18.07 -28.95
C LEU A 147 20.81 -17.12 -30.06
N GLU A 148 21.82 -17.47 -30.86
CA GLU A 148 22.24 -16.66 -32.01
C GLU A 148 21.12 -16.56 -33.06
N LYS A 149 20.42 -17.67 -33.32
CA LYS A 149 19.33 -17.72 -34.31
C LYS A 149 18.05 -17.02 -33.85
N PHE A 150 17.64 -17.21 -32.59
CA PHE A 150 16.32 -16.80 -32.10
C PHE A 150 16.35 -15.74 -31.00
N GLY A 151 17.49 -15.55 -30.33
CA GLY A 151 17.61 -14.70 -29.15
C GLY A 151 17.22 -13.25 -29.41
N LYS A 152 17.68 -12.67 -30.53
CA LYS A 152 17.29 -11.29 -30.90
C LYS A 152 15.78 -11.15 -31.06
N ASN A 153 15.13 -12.07 -31.77
CA ASN A 153 13.70 -12.01 -32.01
C ASN A 153 12.90 -12.25 -30.72
N ALA A 154 13.31 -13.23 -29.91
CA ALA A 154 12.69 -13.49 -28.62
C ALA A 154 12.78 -12.27 -27.68
N TRP A 155 13.94 -11.61 -27.66
CA TRP A 155 14.14 -10.39 -26.87
C TRP A 155 13.26 -9.24 -27.35
N LEU A 156 13.18 -9.01 -28.67
CA LEU A 156 12.31 -7.95 -29.23
C LEU A 156 10.83 -8.20 -28.94
N VAL A 157 10.36 -9.44 -29.05
CA VAL A 157 8.98 -9.81 -28.69
C VAL A 157 8.72 -9.59 -27.21
N GLY A 158 9.65 -10.02 -26.34
CA GLY A 158 9.54 -9.77 -24.90
C GLY A 158 9.51 -8.29 -24.57
N ASN A 159 10.34 -7.48 -25.23
CA ASN A 159 10.33 -6.03 -25.06
C ASN A 159 9.00 -5.40 -25.51
N SER A 160 8.46 -5.81 -26.66
CA SER A 160 7.14 -5.34 -27.12
C SER A 160 6.03 -5.67 -26.12
N GLN A 161 6.03 -6.88 -25.55
CA GLN A 161 5.05 -7.27 -24.53
C GLN A 161 5.16 -6.42 -23.27
N LEU A 162 6.39 -6.11 -22.82
CA LEU A 162 6.62 -5.23 -21.67
C LEU A 162 6.16 -3.80 -21.96
N GLU A 163 6.39 -3.29 -23.18
CA GLU A 163 5.89 -1.97 -23.59
C GLU A 163 4.35 -1.93 -23.61
N ASP A 164 3.69 -3.00 -24.03
CA ASP A 164 2.22 -3.08 -24.01
C ASP A 164 1.66 -3.12 -22.58
N VAL A 165 2.31 -3.87 -21.68
CA VAL A 165 1.97 -3.87 -20.24
C VAL A 165 2.16 -2.48 -19.64
N LEU A 166 3.28 -1.81 -19.94
CA LEU A 166 3.55 -0.46 -19.46
C LEU A 166 2.46 0.52 -19.93
N LYS A 167 2.12 0.52 -21.22
CA LYS A 167 1.06 1.37 -21.77
C LYS A 167 -0.30 1.09 -21.12
N GLY A 168 -0.60 -0.18 -20.83
CA GLY A 168 -1.82 -0.55 -20.12
C GLY A 168 -1.89 0.08 -18.73
N ILE A 169 -0.81 -0.04 -17.95
CA ILE A 169 -0.71 0.55 -16.60
C ILE A 169 -0.75 2.08 -16.65
N GLU A 170 -0.09 2.70 -17.63
CA GLU A 170 -0.12 4.16 -17.82
C GLU A 170 -1.53 4.65 -18.17
N ALA A 171 -2.27 3.91 -18.98
CA ALA A 171 -3.66 4.22 -19.32
C ALA A 171 -4.59 4.09 -18.11
N GLU A 172 -4.43 3.02 -17.31
CA GLU A 172 -5.16 2.84 -16.05
C GLU A 172 -4.86 3.97 -15.07
N LEU A 173 -3.59 4.37 -14.93
CA LEU A 173 -3.19 5.49 -14.08
C LEU A 173 -3.82 6.81 -14.54
N ALA A 174 -3.83 7.08 -15.85
CA ALA A 174 -4.46 8.27 -16.41
C ALA A 174 -5.96 8.28 -16.14
N GLN A 175 -6.65 7.15 -16.31
CA GLN A 175 -8.07 7.01 -16.03
C GLN A 175 -8.40 7.24 -14.55
N VAL A 176 -7.61 6.68 -13.64
CA VAL A 176 -7.82 6.86 -12.18
C VAL A 176 -7.62 8.33 -11.79
N ARG A 177 -6.62 9.00 -12.37
CA ARG A 177 -6.39 10.44 -12.14
C ARG A 177 -7.56 11.29 -12.65
N GLU A 178 -8.05 11.00 -13.85
CA GLU A 178 -9.22 11.69 -14.39
C GLU A 178 -10.45 11.50 -13.49
N TRP A 179 -10.67 10.28 -13.01
CA TRP A 179 -11.76 10.00 -12.08
C TRP A 179 -11.60 10.75 -10.75
N GLN A 180 -10.39 10.81 -10.20
CA GLN A 180 -10.09 11.61 -9.02
C GLN A 180 -10.41 13.09 -9.25
N GLU A 181 -9.95 13.67 -10.36
CA GLU A 181 -10.21 15.06 -10.72
C GLU A 181 -11.71 15.34 -10.87
N GLN A 182 -12.47 14.43 -11.49
CA GLN A 182 -13.92 14.55 -11.61
C GLN A 182 -14.62 14.51 -10.25
N VAL A 183 -14.21 13.61 -9.36
CA VAL A 183 -14.76 13.51 -7.99
C VAL A 183 -14.44 14.77 -7.19
N GLU A 184 -13.21 15.29 -7.28
CA GLU A 184 -12.80 16.52 -6.63
C GLU A 184 -13.57 17.74 -7.15
N ALA A 185 -13.71 17.86 -8.47
CA ALA A 185 -14.48 18.94 -9.09
C ALA A 185 -15.96 18.88 -8.72
N TYR A 186 -16.56 17.69 -8.72
CA TYR A 186 -17.93 17.49 -8.28
C TYR A 186 -18.11 17.88 -6.80
N ARG A 187 -17.22 17.39 -5.92
CA ARG A 187 -17.23 17.73 -4.50
C ARG A 187 -17.12 19.24 -4.29
N ARG A 188 -16.17 19.90 -4.95
CA ARG A 188 -15.99 21.36 -4.85
C ARG A 188 -17.25 22.11 -5.28
N SER A 189 -17.84 21.75 -6.41
CA SER A 189 -19.08 22.35 -6.90
C SER A 189 -20.23 22.20 -5.89
N GLN A 190 -20.39 21.03 -5.28
CA GLN A 190 -21.42 20.81 -4.26
C GLN A 190 -21.17 21.66 -3.01
N GLN A 191 -19.92 21.74 -2.55
CA GLN A 191 -19.56 22.57 -1.41
C GLN A 191 -19.85 24.05 -1.71
N GLU A 192 -19.34 24.58 -2.83
CA GLU A 192 -19.51 25.98 -3.23
C GLU A 192 -20.99 26.38 -3.37
N ALA A 193 -21.85 25.47 -3.85
CA ALA A 193 -23.28 25.71 -3.96
C ALA A 193 -23.94 25.97 -2.59
N VAL A 194 -23.49 25.27 -1.53
CA VAL A 194 -24.03 25.41 -0.17
C VAL A 194 -23.48 26.67 0.53
N LEU A 195 -22.32 27.19 0.11
CA LEU A 195 -21.69 28.38 0.73
C LEU A 195 -22.61 29.61 0.72
N GLY A 196 -23.30 29.84 -0.39
CA GLY A 196 -24.21 30.98 -0.52
C GLY A 196 -25.39 30.89 0.45
N GLU A 197 -25.94 29.69 0.63
CA GLU A 197 -27.02 29.42 1.57
C GLU A 197 -26.55 29.62 3.02
N ILE A 198 -25.38 29.07 3.39
CA ILE A 198 -24.81 29.23 4.73
C ILE A 198 -24.62 30.72 5.06
N LYS A 199 -24.02 31.51 4.16
CA LYS A 199 -23.82 32.95 4.37
C LYS A 199 -25.14 33.69 4.55
N THR A 200 -26.14 33.36 3.74
CA THR A 200 -27.47 33.98 3.81
C THR A 200 -28.17 33.66 5.14
N LEU A 201 -28.08 32.39 5.58
CA LEU A 201 -28.61 31.96 6.87
C LEU A 201 -27.89 32.63 8.03
N GLU A 202 -26.56 32.75 7.98
CA GLU A 202 -25.76 33.42 9.00
C GLU A 202 -26.13 34.90 9.12
N GLU A 203 -26.22 35.63 8.01
CA GLU A 203 -26.62 37.04 8.01
C GLU A 203 -28.06 37.23 8.51
N THR A 204 -28.98 36.37 8.07
CA THR A 204 -30.38 36.42 8.50
C THR A 204 -30.50 36.15 9.99
N TRP A 205 -29.75 35.19 10.51
CA TRP A 205 -29.67 34.90 11.94
C TRP A 205 -29.10 36.07 12.73
N LYS A 206 -27.96 36.66 12.30
CA LYS A 206 -27.36 37.84 12.94
C LYS A 206 -28.34 39.01 13.00
N LYS A 207 -29.05 39.30 11.90
CA LYS A 207 -30.09 40.33 11.85
C LYS A 207 -31.27 40.01 12.78
N GLY A 208 -31.70 38.75 12.83
CA GLY A 208 -32.76 38.29 13.72
C GLY A 208 -32.40 38.50 15.20
N VAL A 209 -31.21 38.07 15.62
CA VAL A 209 -30.69 38.26 16.98
C VAL A 209 -30.54 39.75 17.30
N GLY A 210 -30.01 40.55 16.37
CA GLY A 210 -29.88 41.99 16.53
C GLY A 210 -31.22 42.68 16.79
N ARG A 211 -32.25 42.33 16.01
CA ARG A 211 -33.61 42.85 16.20
C ARG A 211 -34.21 42.48 17.55
N VAL A 212 -34.01 41.23 18.00
CA VAL A 212 -34.48 40.81 19.34
C VAL A 212 -33.81 41.65 20.43
N LEU A 213 -32.49 41.85 20.34
CA LEU A 213 -31.75 42.66 21.29
C LEU A 213 -32.21 44.13 21.28
N GLU A 214 -32.42 44.71 20.10
CA GLU A 214 -32.96 46.07 19.97
C GLU A 214 -34.35 46.20 20.61
N THR A 215 -35.22 45.20 20.42
CA THR A 215 -36.55 45.19 21.03
C THR A 215 -36.50 45.06 22.56
N GLU A 216 -35.61 44.23 23.10
CA GLU A 216 -35.42 44.09 24.55
C GLU A 216 -34.88 45.39 25.17
N VAL A 217 -33.92 46.04 24.51
CA VAL A 217 -33.39 47.34 24.96
C VAL A 217 -34.48 48.41 24.93
N ALA A 218 -35.28 48.48 23.86
CA ALA A 218 -36.39 49.42 23.76
C ALA A 218 -37.48 49.16 24.81
N ALA A 219 -37.79 47.89 25.10
CA ALA A 219 -38.76 47.50 26.12
C ALA A 219 -38.28 47.90 27.53
N GLU A 220 -37.01 47.66 27.86
CA GLU A 220 -36.45 48.05 29.15
C GLU A 220 -36.34 49.58 29.28
N ALA A 221 -35.97 50.29 28.22
CA ALA A 221 -35.97 51.76 28.20
C ALA A 221 -37.39 52.34 28.43
N LEU A 222 -38.41 51.75 27.79
CA LEU A 222 -39.80 52.14 28.01
C LEU A 222 -40.25 51.88 29.45
N LYS A 223 -39.85 50.76 30.04
CA LYS A 223 -40.13 50.43 31.44
C LYS A 223 -39.50 51.41 32.41
N GLN A 224 -38.26 51.84 32.17
CA GLN A 224 -37.62 52.90 32.96
C GLN A 224 -38.39 54.22 32.86
N GLN A 225 -38.77 54.64 31.64
CA GLN A 225 -39.59 55.85 31.46
C GLN A 225 -40.94 55.78 32.20
N ILE A 226 -41.59 54.61 32.22
CA ILE A 226 -42.84 54.41 32.98
C ILE A 226 -42.60 54.54 34.49
N LEU A 227 -41.51 53.97 35.01
CA LEU A 227 -41.16 54.09 36.43
C LEU A 227 -40.86 55.53 36.82
N ASP A 228 -40.13 56.28 35.99
CA ASP A 228 -39.81 57.68 36.25
C ASP A 228 -41.06 58.56 36.22
N LYS A 229 -41.98 58.34 35.26
CA LYS A 229 -43.28 59.03 35.24
C LYS A 229 -44.13 58.70 36.48
N ARG A 230 -44.11 57.46 36.95
CA ARG A 230 -44.81 57.07 38.19
C ARG A 230 -44.21 57.73 39.43
N ARG A 231 -42.88 57.91 39.49
CA ARG A 231 -42.21 58.66 40.56
C ARG A 231 -42.56 60.15 40.51
N ALA A 232 -42.59 60.74 39.32
CA ALA A 232 -42.94 62.16 39.14
C ALA A 232 -44.42 62.47 39.43
N GLY A 233 -45.33 61.52 39.17
CA GLY A 233 -46.76 61.64 39.49
C GLY A 233 -47.15 61.25 40.92
N ALA A 234 -46.18 60.84 41.77
CA ALA A 234 -46.39 60.48 43.17
C ALA A 234 -46.01 61.61 44.15
N VAL A 235 -46.02 62.86 43.68
CA VAL A 235 -45.87 64.10 44.49
C VAL A 235 -47.19 64.85 44.51
#